data_AF-A0A8S2PAS2-F1
#
_entry.id   AF-A0A8S2PAS2-F1
#
_cell.length_a   1.000
_cell.length_b   1.000
_cell.length_c   1.000
_cell.angle_alpha   90.00
_cell.angle_beta   90.00
_cell.angle_gamma   90.00
#
_symmetry.space_group_name_H-M   'P 1'
#
loop_
_entity.id
_entity.type
_entity.pdbx_description
1 polymer ?
#
loop_
_entity_poly.entity_id
_entity_poly.type
_entity_poly.pdbx_seq_one_letter_code
_entity_poly.pdbx_strand_id
1 'polypeptide(L)'
;MSELYAPPPAYNEICNTSTSSIADPEWQAWYKELQALNFTQEETNEYTKLFVNNDMDISMIPELSDAILRTMGIDKAGHRIRILRLQNNASNVTTTRSINAISQVVNVN
;
A
#
# COMPACT_ATOMS: atom_id res chain seq x y z
N MET A 1 -56.87 -8.57 16.10
CA MET A 1 -55.89 -8.28 15.03
C MET A 1 -54.60 -7.88 15.72
N SER A 2 -53.71 -8.85 15.92
CA SER A 2 -52.45 -8.64 16.61
C SER A 2 -51.37 -8.42 15.56
N GLU A 3 -50.94 -7.18 15.39
CA GLU A 3 -49.80 -6.85 14.53
C GLU A 3 -48.54 -7.50 15.13
N LEU A 4 -48.06 -8.54 14.45
CA LEU A 4 -46.77 -9.18 14.70
C LEU A 4 -45.67 -8.16 14.37
N TYR A 5 -45.27 -7.38 15.37
CA TYR A 5 -44.02 -6.63 15.33
C TYR A 5 -42.87 -7.65 15.31
N ALA A 6 -42.33 -7.91 14.12
CA ALA A 6 -41.06 -8.60 14.00
C ALA A 6 -39.98 -7.75 14.72
N PRO A 7 -39.12 -8.35 15.55
CA PRO A 7 -37.98 -7.62 16.12
C PRO A 7 -37.14 -7.05 14.96
N PRO A 8 -36.59 -5.83 15.09
CA PRO A 8 -35.72 -5.27 14.07
C PRO A 8 -34.60 -6.27 13.79
N PRO A 9 -34.22 -6.49 12.52
CA PRO A 9 -33.06 -7.32 12.20
C PRO A 9 -31.90 -6.81 13.03
N ALA A 10 -31.30 -7.71 13.80
CA ALA A 10 -30.19 -7.36 14.64
C ALA A 10 -29.09 -6.81 13.72
N TYR A 11 -28.73 -5.54 13.90
CA TYR A 11 -27.61 -4.89 13.22
C TYR A 11 -26.30 -5.40 13.84
N ASN A 12 -26.05 -6.69 13.69
CA ASN A 12 -24.77 -7.34 13.89
C ASN A 12 -24.22 -7.81 12.55
N GLU A 13 -24.50 -7.05 11.48
CA GLU A 13 -23.54 -6.84 10.41
C GLU A 13 -22.35 -6.06 10.98
N ILE A 14 -21.57 -6.75 11.81
CA ILE A 14 -20.14 -6.47 11.86
C ILE A 14 -19.71 -6.56 10.41
N CYS A 15 -19.22 -5.46 9.85
CA CYS A 15 -18.57 -5.44 8.54
C CYS A 15 -17.39 -6.42 8.59
N ASN A 16 -17.68 -7.68 8.30
CA ASN A 16 -16.74 -8.78 8.19
C ASN A 16 -16.04 -8.73 6.83
N THR A 17 -16.03 -7.58 6.15
CA THR A 17 -15.59 -7.40 4.77
C THR A 17 -14.21 -6.77 4.66
N SER A 18 -13.29 -7.03 5.60
CA SER A 18 -11.89 -6.63 5.38
C SER A 18 -10.82 -7.52 6.00
N THR A 19 -11.18 -8.60 6.72
CA THR A 19 -10.15 -9.49 7.30
C THR A 19 -9.47 -10.37 6.24
N SER A 20 -10.07 -10.57 5.07
CA SER A 20 -9.43 -11.30 3.97
C SER A 20 -8.44 -10.49 3.15
N SER A 21 -8.50 -9.14 3.17
CA SER A 21 -7.61 -8.32 2.33
C SER A 21 -6.17 -8.25 2.87
N ILE A 22 -5.96 -8.47 4.18
CA ILE A 22 -4.62 -8.44 4.80
C ILE A 22 -3.83 -9.73 4.51
N ALA A 23 -4.54 -10.82 4.17
CA ALA A 23 -3.92 -12.09 3.79
C ALA A 23 -3.37 -12.09 2.35
N ASP A 24 -3.63 -11.03 1.59
CA ASP A 24 -3.09 -10.87 0.24
C ASP A 24 -1.56 -10.82 0.28
N PRO A 25 -0.86 -11.68 -0.50
CA PRO A 25 0.59 -11.62 -0.64
C PRO A 25 1.12 -10.22 -0.97
N GLU A 26 0.36 -9.43 -1.73
CA GLU A 26 0.75 -8.06 -2.10
C GLU A 26 0.72 -7.14 -0.89
N TRP A 27 -0.36 -7.17 -0.09
CA TRP A 27 -0.46 -6.39 1.14
C TRP A 27 0.63 -6.78 2.16
N GLN A 28 1.01 -8.06 2.20
CA GLN A 28 2.14 -8.54 3.01
C GLN A 28 3.49 -8.01 2.51
N ALA A 29 3.69 -7.90 1.20
CA ALA A 29 4.90 -7.31 0.63
C ALA A 29 4.98 -5.81 0.97
N TRP A 30 3.88 -5.08 0.79
CA TRP A 30 3.77 -3.68 1.20
C TRP A 30 4.09 -3.46 2.68
N TYR A 31 3.58 -4.34 3.54
CA TYR A 31 3.84 -4.30 4.98
C TYR A 31 5.34 -4.38 5.30
N LYS A 32 6.07 -5.27 4.62
CA LYS A 32 7.52 -5.44 4.78
C LYS A 32 8.30 -4.23 4.26
N GLU A 33 7.89 -3.67 3.13
CA GLU A 33 8.50 -2.46 2.57
C GLU A 33 8.39 -1.25 3.51
N LEU A 34 7.22 -1.08 4.16
CA LEU A 34 7.05 -0.04 5.16
C LEU A 34 7.91 -0.28 6.41
N GLN A 35 7.99 -1.51 6.92
CA GLN A 35 8.88 -1.83 8.03
C GLN A 35 10.35 -1.57 7.69
N ALA A 36 10.78 -1.85 6.45
CA ALA A 36 12.14 -1.56 5.98
C ALA A 36 12.47 -0.04 5.99
N LEU A 37 11.44 0.82 5.98
CA LEU A 37 11.58 2.28 6.10
C LEU A 37 11.53 2.80 7.54
N ASN A 38 11.62 1.91 8.54
CA ASN A 38 11.53 2.23 9.97
C ASN A 38 10.16 2.79 10.39
N PHE A 39 9.08 2.35 9.75
CA PHE A 39 7.74 2.54 10.32
C PHE A 39 7.49 1.51 11.42
N THR A 40 6.77 1.91 12.48
CA THR A 40 6.37 0.96 13.51
C THR A 40 5.25 0.04 13.01
N GLN A 41 4.98 -1.02 13.76
CA GLN A 41 3.85 -1.91 13.48
C GLN A 41 2.52 -1.15 13.50
N GLU A 42 2.35 -0.24 14.45
CA GLU A 42 1.14 0.58 14.59
C GLU A 42 0.95 1.50 13.38
N GLU A 43 2.00 2.20 12.96
CA GLU A 43 1.97 3.11 11.81
C GLU A 43 1.66 2.35 10.51
N THR A 44 2.29 1.19 10.32
CA THR A 44 2.09 0.36 9.13
C THR A 44 0.65 -0.16 9.06
N ASN A 45 0.09 -0.59 10.19
CA ASN A 45 -1.31 -0.99 10.30
C ASN A 45 -2.26 0.18 10.04
N GLU A 46 -1.95 1.37 10.55
CA GLU A 46 -2.75 2.58 10.34
C GLU A 46 -2.80 2.95 8.85
N TYR A 47 -1.65 3.00 8.17
CA TYR A 47 -1.62 3.34 6.74
C TYR A 47 -2.33 2.29 5.89
N THR A 48 -2.09 1.00 6.16
CA THR A 48 -2.79 -0.08 5.46
C THR A 48 -4.31 0.06 5.59
N LYS A 49 -4.81 0.37 6.79
CA LYS A 49 -6.24 0.63 7.01
C LYS A 49 -6.74 1.86 6.24
N LEU A 50 -5.96 2.93 6.18
CA LEU A 50 -6.33 4.13 5.41
C LEU A 50 -6.49 3.78 3.92
N PHE A 51 -5.56 3.03 3.33
CA PHE A 51 -5.66 2.63 1.93
C PHE A 51 -6.90 1.74 1.67
N VAL A 52 -7.09 0.71 2.49
CA VAL A 52 -8.25 -0.19 2.38
C VAL A 52 -9.58 0.56 2.58
N ASN A 53 -9.66 1.45 3.57
CA ASN A 53 -10.88 2.24 3.83
C ASN A 53 -11.19 3.25 2.71
N ASN A 54 -10.19 3.66 1.94
CA ASN A 54 -10.38 4.52 0.76
C ASN A 54 -10.61 3.69 -0.52
N ASP A 55 -10.89 2.38 -0.39
CA ASP A 55 -11.11 1.44 -1.49
C ASP A 55 -9.97 1.47 -2.53
N MET A 56 -8.74 1.67 -2.03
CA MET A 56 -7.57 1.73 -2.88
C MET A 56 -6.90 0.38 -3.01
N ASP A 57 -6.64 0.04 -4.26
CA ASP A 57 -5.86 -1.13 -4.60
C ASP A 57 -4.37 -0.87 -4.38
N ILE A 58 -3.66 -1.91 -3.96
CA ILE A 58 -2.22 -1.88 -3.71
C ILE A 58 -1.42 -1.55 -4.98
N SER A 59 -1.93 -1.95 -6.14
CA SER A 59 -1.36 -1.65 -7.45
C SER A 59 -1.31 -0.13 -7.74
N MET A 60 -2.16 0.66 -7.10
CA MET A 60 -2.22 2.12 -7.27
C MET A 60 -1.28 2.86 -6.32
N ILE A 61 -0.80 2.22 -5.25
CA ILE A 61 0.10 2.83 -4.25
C ILE A 61 1.36 3.42 -4.90
N PRO A 62 2.01 2.76 -5.89
CA PRO A 62 3.14 3.32 -6.63
C PRO A 62 2.84 4.59 -7.43
N GLU A 63 1.57 4.87 -7.74
CA GLU A 63 1.13 6.00 -8.56
C GLU A 63 0.64 7.20 -7.71
N LEU A 64 0.62 7.05 -6.39
CA LEU A 64 0.11 8.09 -5.50
C LEU A 64 1.02 9.29 -5.44
N SER A 65 0.39 10.47 -5.35
CA SER A 65 1.08 11.74 -5.11
C SER A 65 1.02 12.16 -3.64
N ASP A 66 1.89 13.09 -3.25
CA ASP A 66 1.92 13.68 -1.90
C ASP A 66 0.54 14.26 -1.49
N ALA A 67 -0.16 14.88 -2.44
CA ALA A 67 -1.48 15.46 -2.22
C ALA A 67 -2.53 14.39 -1.87
N ILE A 68 -2.48 13.23 -2.50
CA ILE A 68 -3.42 12.13 -2.24
C ILE A 68 -3.12 11.52 -0.87
N LEU A 69 -1.84 11.25 -0.56
CA LEU A 69 -1.40 10.74 0.75
C LEU A 69 -1.85 11.67 1.89
N ARG A 70 -1.75 12.99 1.69
CA ARG A 70 -2.25 13.98 2.66
C ARG A 70 -3.76 13.94 2.78
N THR A 71 -4.49 13.85 1.66
CA THR A 71 -5.96 13.79 1.64
C THR A 71 -6.50 12.54 2.37
N MET A 72 -5.77 11.43 2.31
CA MET A 72 -6.09 10.20 3.05
C MET A 72 -5.84 10.29 4.56
N GLY A 73 -5.17 11.34 5.05
CA GLY A 73 -4.86 11.52 6.47
C GLY A 73 -3.40 11.23 6.86
N ILE A 74 -2.49 11.00 5.91
CA ILE A 74 -1.05 10.89 6.21
C ILE A 74 -0.45 12.30 6.31
N ASP A 75 -0.73 12.99 7.41
CA ASP A 75 -0.36 14.41 7.57
C ASP A 75 1.13 14.66 7.83
N LYS A 76 1.85 13.66 8.34
CA LYS A 76 3.29 13.75 8.60
C LYS A 76 4.06 13.78 7.27
N ALA A 77 4.61 14.94 6.92
CA ALA A 77 5.38 15.12 5.67
C ALA A 77 6.54 14.13 5.53
N GLY A 78 7.27 13.85 6.62
CA GLY A 78 8.34 12.85 6.62
C GLY A 78 7.87 11.44 6.25
N HIS A 79 6.63 11.08 6.60
CA HIS A 79 6.07 9.77 6.31
C HIS A 79 5.65 9.67 4.84
N ARG A 80 4.99 10.71 4.32
CA ARG A 80 4.68 10.81 2.89
C ARG A 80 5.93 10.72 2.02
N ILE A 81 6.99 11.46 2.37
CA ILE A 81 8.27 11.42 1.64
C ILE A 81 8.87 10.01 1.64
N ARG A 82 8.84 9.29 2.78
CA ARG A 82 9.34 7.92 2.87
C ARG A 82 8.52 6.95 2.01
N ILE A 83 7.19 7.06 2.05
CA ILE A 83 6.28 6.26 1.22
C ILE A 83 6.54 6.50 -0.27
N LEU A 84 6.64 7.77 -0.70
CA LEU A 84 6.95 8.13 -2.09
C LEU A 84 8.33 7.65 -2.54
N ARG A 85 9.30 7.46 -1.63
CA ARG A 85 10.61 6.88 -1.97
C ARG A 85 10.54 5.41 -2.36
N LEU A 86 9.57 4.63 -1.87
CA LEU A 86 9.37 3.24 -2.32
C LEU A 86 9.11 3.18 -3.83
N GLN A 87 8.35 4.13 -4.36
CA GLN A 87 7.99 4.22 -5.78
C GLN A 87 9.24 4.41 -6.67
N ASN A 88 10.16 5.27 -6.22
CA ASN A 88 11.41 5.54 -6.94
C ASN A 88 12.41 4.39 -6.87
N ASN A 89 12.46 3.65 -5.75
CA ASN A 89 13.31 2.47 -5.64
C ASN A 89 12.82 1.32 -6.50
N ALA A 90 11.51 1.09 -6.59
CA ALA A 90 10.92 0.07 -7.48
C ALA A 90 11.21 0.38 -8.97
N SER A 91 11.19 1.65 -9.36
CA SER A 91 11.46 2.08 -10.75
C SER A 91 12.92 1.85 -11.18
N ASN A 92 13.88 1.90 -10.24
CA ASN A 92 15.30 1.74 -10.55
C ASN A 92 15.74 0.27 -10.79
N VAL A 93 14.91 -0.71 -10.43
CA VAL A 93 15.24 -2.14 -10.61
C VAL A 93 15.02 -2.60 -12.06
N THR A 94 14.23 -1.88 -12.87
CA THR A 94 13.92 -2.28 -14.26
C THR A 94 14.90 -1.71 -15.29
N THR A 95 15.64 -0.63 -14.98
CA THR A 95 16.58 0.01 -15.93
C THR A 95 18.02 -0.48 -15.80
N THR A 96 18.35 -1.28 -14.77
CA THR A 96 19.74 -1.76 -14.53
C THR A 96 19.98 -3.18 -15.06
N ARG A 97 19.38 -3.55 -16.20
CA ARG A 97 19.84 -4.70 -17.02
C ARG A 97 20.42 -4.32 -18.38
N SER A 98 20.50 -3.02 -18.70
CA SER A 98 21.07 -2.55 -19.98
C SER A 98 22.47 -1.96 -19.87
N ILE A 99 23.09 -1.89 -18.69
CA ILE A 99 24.45 -1.33 -18.56
C ILE A 99 25.57 -2.37 -18.79
N ASN A 100 25.27 -3.67 -18.82
CA ASN A 100 26.29 -4.71 -19.04
C ASN A 100 26.52 -5.11 -20.52
N ALA A 101 26.04 -4.33 -21.50
CA ALA A 101 26.27 -4.59 -22.92
C ALA A 101 27.34 -3.70 -23.58
N ILE A 102 28.16 -2.97 -22.81
CA ILE A 102 29.18 -2.04 -23.37
C ILE A 102 30.64 -2.48 -23.07
N SER A 103 30.87 -3.60 -22.37
CA SER A 103 32.25 -4.03 -22.04
C SER A 103 32.84 -5.13 -22.94
N GLN A 104 32.28 -5.40 -24.13
CA GLN A 104 32.81 -6.44 -25.05
C GLN A 104 33.20 -5.94 -26.45
N VAL A 105 33.53 -4.66 -26.62
CA VAL A 105 34.15 -4.18 -27.88
C VAL A 105 35.32 -3.25 -27.61
N VAL A 106 36.36 -3.75 -26.95
CA VAL A 106 37.72 -3.22 -27.15
C VAL A 106 38.67 -4.41 -27.27
N ASN A 107 38.52 -5.17 -28.35
CA ASN A 107 39.60 -5.97 -28.89
C ASN A 107 40.14 -5.16 -30.07
N VAL A 108 41.12 -4.31 -29.79
CA VAL A 108 41.92 -3.65 -30.83
C VAL A 108 43.23 -4.43 -30.90
N ASN A 109 43.51 -4.97 -32.08
CA ASN A 109 44.67 -5.77 -32.46
C ASN A 109 46.00 -5.32 -31.86
#